data_AF-A0A9E3W7I7-F1
#
_entry.id   AF-A0A9E3W7I7-F1
#
_cell.length_a   1.000
_cell.length_b   1.000
_cell.length_c   1.000
_cell.angle_alpha   90.00
_cell.angle_beta   90.00
_cell.angle_gamma   90.00
#
_symmetry.space_group_name_H-M   'P 1'
#
loop_
_entity.id
_entity.type
_entity.pdbx_description
1 polymer ?
#
loop_
_entity_poly.entity_id
_entity_poly.type
_entity_poly.pdbx_seq_one_letter_code
_entity_poly.pdbx_strand_id
1 'polypeptide(L)'
;MTTPIQSHVTSLEADLNHFDPAVRASALKELADLAGRGEIKLEPERDVANMHCHTFFSFNAYGHSPSSLAWLAKRRGFKVVGT
;
A
#
# COMPACT_ATOMS: atom_id res chain seq x y z
N MET A 1 -8.25 -10.28 -19.50
CA MET A 1 -9.32 -9.39 -19.01
C MET A 1 -9.15 -9.24 -17.51
N THR A 2 -8.96 -8.03 -17.01
CA THR A 2 -8.85 -7.74 -15.57
C THR A 2 -10.24 -7.80 -14.95
N THR A 3 -10.41 -8.48 -13.82
CA THR A 3 -11.71 -8.54 -13.13
C THR A 3 -12.08 -7.16 -12.55
N PRO A 4 -13.38 -6.85 -12.34
CA PRO A 4 -13.81 -5.59 -11.73
C PRO A 4 -13.12 -5.30 -10.39
N ILE A 5 -12.90 -6.35 -9.59
CA ILE A 5 -12.19 -6.23 -8.31
C ILE A 5 -10.72 -5.85 -8.50
N GLN A 6 -10.05 -6.40 -9.51
CA GLN A 6 -8.65 -6.09 -9.75
C GLN A 6 -8.48 -4.66 -10.30
N SER A 7 -9.41 -4.16 -11.12
CA SER A 7 -9.39 -2.74 -11.51
C SER A 7 -9.62 -1.81 -10.31
N HIS A 8 -10.53 -2.19 -9.41
CA HIS A 8 -10.80 -1.42 -8.19
C HIS A 8 -9.58 -1.35 -7.27
N VAL A 9 -8.96 -2.49 -7.00
CA VAL A 9 -7.71 -2.58 -6.22
C VAL A 9 -6.61 -1.71 -6.83
N THR A 10 -6.42 -1.76 -8.15
CA THR A 10 -5.42 -0.91 -8.83
C THR A 10 -5.70 0.58 -8.63
N SER A 11 -6.97 1.01 -8.67
CA SER A 11 -7.35 2.40 -8.40
C SER A 11 -7.00 2.81 -6.98
N LEU A 12 -7.39 1.99 -5.99
CA LEU A 12 -7.10 2.25 -4.58
C LEU A 12 -5.58 2.29 -4.33
N GLU A 13 -4.81 1.39 -4.94
CA GLU A 13 -3.34 1.37 -4.85
C GLU A 13 -2.70 2.64 -5.43
N ALA A 14 -3.28 3.21 -6.50
CA ALA A 14 -2.84 4.50 -7.03
C ALA A 14 -3.18 5.66 -6.08
N ASP A 15 -4.38 5.65 -5.48
CA ASP A 15 -4.84 6.66 -4.54
C ASP A 15 -3.99 6.71 -3.26
N LEU A 16 -3.28 5.64 -2.92
CA LEU A 16 -2.31 5.66 -1.82
C LEU A 16 -1.18 6.69 -2.03
N ASN A 17 -0.93 7.17 -3.25
CA ASN A 17 0.05 8.22 -3.52
C ASN A 17 -0.56 9.62 -3.71
N HIS A 18 -1.88 9.78 -3.56
CA HIS A 18 -2.54 11.07 -3.67
C HIS A 18 -2.03 12.06 -2.60
N PHE A 19 -1.94 13.37 -2.90
CA PHE A 19 -1.41 14.36 -1.93
C PHE A 19 -2.38 14.68 -0.77
N ASP A 20 -3.68 14.58 -1.01
CA ASP A 20 -4.70 14.72 0.04
C ASP A 20 -4.64 13.52 1.02
N PRO A 21 -4.38 13.76 2.33
CA PRO A 21 -4.36 12.70 3.33
C PRO A 21 -5.70 11.97 3.49
N ALA A 22 -6.84 12.62 3.26
CA ALA A 22 -8.16 11.99 3.37
C ALA A 22 -8.36 10.92 2.29
N VAL A 23 -7.94 11.21 1.06
CA VAL A 23 -7.99 10.26 -0.07
C VAL A 23 -7.14 9.03 0.24
N ARG A 24 -5.88 9.24 0.67
CA ARG A 24 -4.99 8.11 1.02
C ARG A 24 -5.53 7.27 2.18
N ALA A 25 -6.07 7.91 3.21
CA ALA A 25 -6.62 7.22 4.37
C ALA A 25 -7.83 6.35 4.00
N SER A 26 -8.73 6.87 3.15
CA SER A 26 -9.88 6.13 2.65
C SER A 26 -9.45 4.92 1.81
N ALA A 27 -8.52 5.13 0.88
CA ALA A 27 -8.01 4.06 0.02
C ALA A 27 -7.32 2.95 0.82
N LEU A 28 -6.47 3.32 1.79
CA LEU A 28 -5.79 2.35 2.65
C LEU A 28 -6.78 1.55 3.51
N LYS A 29 -7.80 2.21 4.05
CA LYS A 29 -8.84 1.54 4.82
C LYS A 29 -9.58 0.50 3.97
N GLU A 30 -9.98 0.87 2.75
CA GLU A 30 -10.71 -0.03 1.88
C GLU A 30 -9.86 -1.23 1.42
N LEU A 31 -8.59 -1.00 1.09
CA LEU A 31 -7.64 -2.07 0.80
C LEU A 31 -7.46 -3.04 1.98
N ALA A 32 -7.37 -2.50 3.21
CA ALA A 32 -7.29 -3.32 4.42
C ALA A 32 -8.57 -4.14 4.64
N ASP A 33 -9.74 -3.55 4.40
CA ASP A 33 -11.03 -4.25 4.53
C ASP A 33 -11.16 -5.38 3.48
N LEU A 34 -10.78 -5.12 2.22
CA LEU A 34 -10.74 -6.13 1.14
C LEU A 34 -9.79 -7.28 1.47
N ALA A 35 -8.60 -6.97 1.99
CA ALA A 35 -7.65 -7.98 2.45
C ALA A 35 -8.20 -8.79 3.64
N GLY A 36 -8.87 -8.14 4.59
CA GLY A 36 -9.52 -8.79 5.73
C GLY A 36 -10.63 -9.76 5.32
N ARG A 37 -11.30 -9.50 4.19
CA ARG A 37 -12.29 -10.40 3.59
C ARG A 37 -11.69 -11.48 2.69
N GLY A 38 -10.37 -11.50 2.51
CA GLY A 38 -9.68 -12.47 1.64
C GLY A 38 -9.82 -12.20 0.15
N GLU A 39 -10.32 -11.02 -0.23
CA GLU A 39 -10.52 -10.62 -1.63
C GLU A 39 -9.21 -10.18 -2.31
N ILE A 40 -8.21 -9.82 -1.50
CA ILE A 40 -6.84 -9.53 -1.95
C ILE A 40 -5.92 -10.59 -1.35
N LYS A 41 -5.21 -11.32 -2.20
CA LYS A 41 -4.16 -12.22 -1.75
C LYS A 41 -3.01 -11.43 -1.15
N LEU A 42 -2.64 -11.73 0.10
CA LEU A 42 -1.45 -11.24 0.76
C LEU A 42 -0.42 -12.35 0.86
N GLU A 43 0.86 -12.01 0.69
CA GLU A 43 1.93 -12.95 0.99
C GLU A 43 2.03 -13.16 2.51
N PRO A 44 2.39 -14.37 2.98
CA PRO A 44 2.63 -14.62 4.40
C PRO A 44 3.68 -13.66 4.97
N GLU A 45 3.51 -13.27 6.23
CA GLU A 45 4.49 -12.44 6.92
C GLU A 45 5.84 -13.17 7.04
N ARG A 46 6.92 -12.40 6.88
CA ARG A 46 8.33 -12.84 6.95
C ARG A 46 9.10 -11.82 7.77
N ASP A 47 10.20 -12.27 8.41
CA ASP A 47 11.12 -11.42 9.16
C ASP A 47 12.01 -10.55 8.24
N VAL A 48 11.37 -9.73 7.41
CA VAL A 48 11.98 -8.70 6.59
C VAL A 48 11.70 -7.34 7.23
N ALA A 49 12.77 -6.58 7.44
CA ALA A 49 12.71 -5.20 7.89
C ALA A 49 13.42 -4.30 6.87
N ASN A 50 12.68 -3.35 6.27
CA ASN A 50 13.27 -2.30 5.44
C ASN A 50 13.07 -0.94 6.11
N MET A 51 14.07 -0.49 6.86
CA MET A 51 13.96 0.71 7.70
C MET A 51 14.36 2.00 6.98
N HIS A 52 14.60 1.95 5.67
CA HIS A 52 15.12 3.09 4.91
C HIS A 52 14.41 3.21 3.56
N CYS A 53 13.13 3.58 3.59
CA CYS A 53 12.36 3.90 2.40
C CYS A 53 12.13 5.42 2.28
N HIS A 54 12.27 5.97 1.09
CA HIS A 54 11.98 7.38 0.87
C HIS A 54 10.52 7.60 0.50
N THR A 55 9.92 8.65 1.05
CA THR A 55 8.57 9.11 0.65
C THR A 55 8.66 10.42 -0.12
N PHE A 56 7.55 10.88 -0.72
CA PHE A 56 7.48 12.18 -1.39
C PHE A 56 7.68 13.37 -0.43
N PHE A 57 7.70 13.15 0.89
CA PHE A 57 8.09 14.16 1.88
C PHE A 57 9.63 14.25 2.04
N SER A 58 10.36 13.37 1.36
CA SER A 58 11.81 13.30 1.25
C SER A 58 12.21 13.22 -0.23
N PHE A 59 13.50 13.31 -0.56
CA PHE A 59 13.93 13.21 -1.97
C PHE A 59 13.68 11.79 -2.52
N ASN A 60 12.55 11.59 -3.22
CA ASN A 60 12.15 10.31 -3.79
C ASN A 60 11.70 10.48 -5.26
N ALA A 61 12.37 9.80 -6.20
CA ALA A 61 12.00 9.79 -7.62
C ALA A 61 10.78 8.90 -7.93
N TYR A 62 10.34 8.06 -6.99
CA TYR A 62 9.28 7.06 -7.19
C TYR A 62 7.89 7.51 -6.70
N GLY A 63 7.76 8.67 -6.04
CA GLY A 63 6.47 9.24 -5.66
C GLY A 63 5.71 8.50 -4.54
N HIS A 64 6.38 7.65 -3.75
CA HIS A 64 5.72 6.91 -2.68
C HIS A 64 5.27 7.81 -1.52
N SER A 65 4.07 7.59 -1.00
CA SER A 65 3.66 8.07 0.32
C SER A 65 4.00 7.06 1.43
N PRO A 66 3.94 7.46 2.72
CA PRO A 66 4.00 6.48 3.82
C PRO A 66 2.94 5.38 3.71
N SER A 67 1.72 5.71 3.29
CA SER A 67 0.61 4.77 3.13
C SER A 67 0.87 3.73 2.04
N SER A 68 1.46 4.14 0.90
CA SER A 68 1.77 3.19 -0.17
C SER A 68 2.90 2.25 0.19
N LEU A 69 3.90 2.71 0.95
CA LEU A 69 4.96 1.84 1.48
C LEU A 69 4.44 0.84 2.51
N ALA A 70 3.57 1.27 3.43
CA ALA A 70 2.95 0.38 4.41
C ALA A 70 2.11 -0.71 3.71
N TRP A 71 1.31 -0.35 2.70
CA TRP A 71 0.54 -1.31 1.93
C TRP A 71 1.43 -2.27 1.12
N LEU A 72 2.46 -1.76 0.45
CA LEU A 72 3.42 -2.58 -0.29
C LEU A 72 4.11 -3.60 0.64
N ALA A 73 4.53 -3.18 1.82
CA ALA A 73 5.09 -4.06 2.85
C ALA A 73 4.08 -5.16 3.23
N LYS A 74 2.82 -4.79 3.48
CA LYS A 74 1.76 -5.77 3.79
C LYS A 74 1.51 -6.77 2.67
N ARG A 75 1.46 -6.31 1.40
CA ARG A 75 1.32 -7.17 0.22
C ARG A 75 2.46 -8.17 0.07
N ARG A 76 3.68 -7.76 0.43
CA ARG A 76 4.91 -8.57 0.30
C ARG A 76 5.26 -9.37 1.56
N GLY A 77 4.46 -9.25 2.62
CA GLY A 77 4.70 -9.92 3.90
C GLY A 77 5.92 -9.40 4.65
N PHE A 78 6.24 -8.11 4.56
CA PHE A 78 7.31 -7.52 5.37
C PHE A 78 6.77 -7.18 6.76
N LYS A 79 7.52 -7.57 7.79
CA LYS A 79 7.15 -7.34 9.19
C LYS A 79 7.27 -5.88 9.59
N VAL A 80 8.30 -5.18 9.09
CA VAL A 80 8.54 -3.77 9.43
C VAL A 80 9.03 -3.00 8.21
N VAL A 81 8.55 -1.76 8.06
CA VAL A 81 9.08 -0.76 7.12
C VAL A 81 9.23 0.58 7.84
N GLY A 82 10.25 1.37 7.47
CA GLY A 82 10.50 2.71 8.01
C GLY A 82 10.80 3.73 6.91
N THR A 83 10.51 5.00 7.18
CA THR A 83 10.73 6.13 6.26
C THR A 83 11.35 7.31 6.98
#